data_AF-A0A7C3Z4J5-F1
#
_entry.id   AF-A0A7C3Z4J5-F1
#
_cell.length_a   1.000
_cell.length_b   1.000
_cell.length_c   1.000
_cell.angle_alpha   90.00
_cell.angle_beta   90.00
_cell.angle_gamma   90.00
#
_symmetry.space_group_name_H-M   'P 1'
#
loop_
_entity.id
_entity.type
_entity.pdbx_description
1 polymer ?
#
loop_
_entity_poly.entity_id
_entity_poly.type
_entity_poly.pdbx_seq_one_letter_code
_entity_poly.pdbx_strand_id
1 'polypeptide(L)'
;MVKVEAVVVPNSREFAVLFDPASKTLKVKLTEPAERGKANHELVKRLSEIFGTEVVILKGHSSKRKLLQVGLDENGIARALAAQEKG
;
A
#
# COMPACT_ATOMS: atom_id res chain seq x y z
N MET A 1 8.47 2.53 12.98
CA MET A 1 8.30 3.01 11.59
C MET A 1 9.22 2.22 10.68
N VAL A 2 8.67 1.50 9.72
CA VAL A 2 9.44 0.72 8.75
C VAL A 2 9.22 1.26 7.35
N LYS A 3 10.19 0.99 6.48
CA LYS A 3 10.10 1.32 5.05
C LYS A 3 9.70 0.06 4.31
N VAL A 4 8.66 0.17 3.48
CA VAL A 4 8.16 -0.94 2.68
C VAL A 4 8.05 -0.49 1.23
N GLU A 5 8.45 -1.37 0.31
CA GLU A 5 8.24 -1.15 -1.11
C GLU A 5 6.81 -1.50 -1.49
N ALA A 6 6.18 -0.66 -2.29
CA ALA A 6 4.84 -0.88 -2.81
C ALA A 6 4.81 -0.70 -4.33
N VAL A 7 4.27 -1.70 -5.03
CA VAL A 7 3.96 -1.68 -6.45
C VAL A 7 2.48 -1.41 -6.62
N VAL A 8 2.13 -0.25 -7.17
CA VAL A 8 0.75 0.13 -7.43
C VAL A 8 0.29 -0.26 -8.83
N VAL A 9 -0.94 -0.75 -8.91
CA VAL A 9 -1.65 -1.07 -10.16
C VAL A 9 -2.94 -0.24 -10.20
N PRO A 10 -2.88 0.98 -10.78
CA PRO A 10 -4.05 1.85 -10.92
C PRO A 10 -5.06 1.30 -11.93
N ASN A 11 -6.28 1.84 -11.94
CA ASN A 11 -7.39 1.42 -12.81
C ASN A 11 -7.78 -0.06 -12.66
N SER A 12 -7.67 -0.59 -11.45
CA SER A 12 -8.15 -1.94 -11.12
C SER A 12 -9.66 -1.92 -10.88
N ARG A 13 -10.33 -3.05 -11.14
CA ARG A 13 -11.78 -3.18 -10.90
C ARG A 13 -12.16 -3.08 -9.42
N GLU A 14 -11.21 -3.41 -8.55
CA GLU A 14 -11.37 -3.46 -7.10
C GLU A 14 -10.05 -3.07 -6.43
N PHE A 15 -10.16 -2.59 -5.19
CA PHE A 15 -9.03 -2.34 -4.33
C PHE A 15 -8.57 -3.65 -3.68
N ALA A 16 -7.29 -3.98 -3.79
CA ALA A 16 -6.71 -5.17 -3.16
C ALA A 16 -5.26 -4.94 -2.77
N VAL A 17 -4.84 -5.52 -1.65
CA VAL A 17 -3.45 -5.46 -1.17
C VAL A 17 -2.92 -6.88 -1.03
N LEU A 18 -1.82 -7.16 -1.71
CA LEU A 18 -1.12 -8.44 -1.62
C LEU A 18 0.27 -8.19 -1.06
N PHE A 19 0.69 -8.98 -0.08
CA PHE A 19 2.05 -8.93 0.44
C PHE A 19 2.87 -10.07 -0.15
N ASP A 20 4.01 -9.73 -0.74
CA ASP A 20 5.00 -10.71 -1.15
C ASP A 20 6.06 -10.85 -0.05
N PRO A 21 6.04 -11.94 0.74
CA PRO A 21 6.97 -12.11 1.87
C PRO A 21 8.41 -12.37 1.42
N ALA A 22 8.63 -12.85 0.18
CA ALA A 22 9.97 -13.13 -0.35
C ALA A 22 10.73 -11.84 -0.69
N SER A 23 10.04 -10.86 -1.29
CA SER A 23 10.58 -9.56 -1.70
C SER A 23 10.20 -8.41 -0.77
N LYS A 24 9.48 -8.69 0.33
CA LYS A 24 8.94 -7.69 1.28
C LYS A 24 8.23 -6.53 0.59
N THR A 25 7.53 -6.84 -0.51
CA THR A 25 6.91 -5.84 -1.39
C THR A 25 5.39 -5.97 -1.33
N LEU A 26 4.71 -4.83 -1.24
CA LEU A 26 3.25 -4.74 -1.29
C LEU A 26 2.81 -4.52 -2.73
N LYS A 27 1.95 -5.38 -3.26
CA LYS A 27 1.26 -5.13 -4.53
C LYS A 27 -0.12 -4.59 -4.23
N VAL A 28 -0.35 -3.32 -4.56
CA VAL A 28 -1.60 -2.62 -4.28
C VAL A 28 -2.35 -2.33 -5.57
N LYS A 29 -3.51 -2.95 -5.74
CA LYS A 29 -4.47 -2.62 -6.78
C LYS A 29 -5.31 -1.45 -6.30
N LEU A 30 -5.35 -0.40 -7.13
CA LEU A 30 -6.09 0.83 -6.84
C LEU A 30 -7.19 1.00 -7.87
N THR A 31 -8.37 1.41 -7.40
CA THR A 31 -9.51 1.71 -8.28
C THR A 31 -9.33 3.03 -9.00
N GLU A 32 -8.77 4.03 -8.32
CA GLU A 32 -8.54 5.34 -8.89
C GLU A 32 -7.40 5.34 -9.93
N PRO A 33 -7.51 6.20 -10.96
CA PRO A 33 -6.46 6.38 -11.96
C PRO A 33 -5.21 7.01 -11.35
N ALA A 34 -4.05 6.80 -12.00
CA ALA A 34 -2.80 7.46 -11.62
C ALA A 34 -2.75 8.97 -11.96
N GLU A 35 -3.84 9.51 -12.50
CA GLU A 35 -3.95 10.91 -12.91
C GLU A 35 -4.17 11.84 -11.73
N ARG A 36 -3.56 13.03 -11.79
CA ARG A 36 -3.71 14.11 -10.79
C ARG A 36 -3.48 13.66 -9.33
N GLY A 37 -2.70 12.61 -9.11
CA GLY A 37 -2.38 12.10 -7.77
C GLY A 37 -3.52 11.34 -7.08
N LYS A 38 -4.63 11.03 -7.77
CA LYS A 38 -5.77 10.31 -7.18
C LYS A 38 -5.38 8.93 -6.64
N ALA A 39 -4.65 8.14 -7.42
CA ALA A 39 -4.08 6.87 -6.94
C ALA A 39 -3.16 7.03 -5.72
N ASN A 40 -2.43 8.16 -5.60
CA ASN A 40 -1.56 8.38 -4.42
C ASN A 40 -2.41 8.63 -3.17
N HIS A 41 -3.48 9.40 -3.32
CA HIS A 41 -4.42 9.67 -2.25
C HIS A 41 -5.15 8.38 -1.81
N GLU A 42 -5.70 7.62 -2.76
CA GLU A 42 -6.37 6.34 -2.46
C GLU A 42 -5.41 5.38 -1.75
N LEU A 43 -4.19 5.24 -2.25
CA LEU A 43 -3.16 4.38 -1.66
C LEU A 43 -2.93 4.71 -0.18
N VAL A 44 -2.62 5.97 0.11
CA VAL A 44 -2.30 6.41 1.48
C VAL A 44 -3.52 6.26 2.37
N LYS A 45 -4.70 6.69 1.92
CA LYS A 45 -5.94 6.61 2.68
C LYS A 45 -6.27 5.17 3.04
N ARG A 46 -6.35 4.28 2.04
CA ARG A 46 -6.74 2.89 2.24
C ARG A 46 -5.72 2.10 3.04
N LEU A 47 -4.43 2.29 2.80
CA LEU A 47 -3.40 1.65 3.61
C LEU A 47 -3.40 2.17 5.05
N SER A 48 -3.64 3.46 5.26
CA SER A 48 -3.76 4.03 6.61
C SER A 48 -4.96 3.45 7.36
N GLU A 49 -6.10 3.27 6.68
CA GLU A 49 -7.30 2.60 7.23
C GLU A 49 -7.02 1.13 7.59
N ILE A 50 -6.32 0.39 6.74
CA ILE A 50 -5.98 -1.03 6.98
C ILE A 50 -4.98 -1.18 8.12
N PHE A 51 -3.95 -0.34 8.16
CA PHE A 51 -2.89 -0.42 9.15
C PHE A 51 -3.22 0.29 10.46
N GLY A 52 -4.29 1.10 10.49
CA GLY A 52 -4.64 1.92 11.65
C GLY A 52 -3.55 2.92 12.02
N THR A 53 -2.70 3.31 11.07
CA THR A 53 -1.56 4.20 11.31
C THR A 53 -1.29 5.10 10.11
N GLU A 54 -0.45 6.10 10.30
CA GLU A 54 -0.04 6.99 9.21
C GLU A 54 0.83 6.25 8.19
N VAL A 55 0.52 6.47 6.91
CA VAL A 55 1.28 5.95 5.76
C VAL A 55 1.72 7.13 4.92
N VAL A 56 3.02 7.23 4.62
CA VAL A 56 3.58 8.34 3.84
C VAL A 56 4.37 7.81 2.66
N ILE A 57 4.19 8.41 1.47
CA ILE A 57 5.00 8.11 0.29
C ILE A 57 6.32 8.87 0.39
N LEU A 58 7.42 8.16 0.58
CA LEU A 58 8.77 8.76 0.62
C LEU A 58 9.33 9.00 -0.78
N LYS A 59 9.11 8.06 -1.71
CA LYS A 59 9.64 8.10 -3.09
C LYS A 59 8.68 7.44 -4.08
N GLY A 60 8.80 7.79 -5.35
CA GLY A 60 8.05 7.17 -6.44
C GLY A 60 6.69 7.80 -6.74
N HIS A 61 6.50 9.08 -6.44
CA HIS A 61 5.24 9.80 -6.69
C HIS A 61 4.73 9.71 -8.15
N SER A 62 5.66 9.58 -9.12
CA SER A 62 5.38 9.42 -10.56
C SER A 62 5.62 8.00 -11.07
N SER A 63 5.91 7.03 -10.20
CA SER A 63 6.24 5.66 -10.58
C SER A 63 5.21 4.67 -10.01
N LYS A 64 5.09 3.52 -10.68
CA LYS A 64 4.34 2.37 -10.15
C LYS A 64 5.02 1.77 -8.92
N ARG A 65 6.34 1.92 -8.79
CA ARG A 65 7.10 1.52 -7.60
C ARG A 65 7.24 2.70 -6.66
N LYS A 66 6.83 2.51 -5.41
CA LYS A 66 6.80 3.52 -4.36
C LYS A 66 7.50 2.99 -3.12
N LEU A 67 8.18 3.88 -2.41
CA LEU A 67 8.69 3.59 -1.09
C LEU A 67 7.75 4.23 -0.07
N LEU A 68 7.15 3.43 0.79
CA LEU A 68 6.23 3.89 1.82
C LEU A 68 6.90 3.84 3.19
N GLN A 69 6.58 4.80 4.03
CA GLN A 69 6.84 4.77 5.45
C GLN A 69 5.55 4.42 6.16
N VAL A 70 5.57 3.37 6.97
CA VAL A 70 4.41 2.90 7.74
C VAL A 70 4.74 3.01 9.22
N GLY A 71 3.78 3.49 10.02
CA GLY A 71 3.91 3.61 11.46
C GLY A 71 4.08 2.28 12.22
N LEU A 72 3.84 1.14 11.58
CA LEU A 72 3.98 -0.21 12.14
C LEU A 72 5.41 -0.75 12.02
N ASP A 73 5.66 -1.87 12.70
CA ASP A 73 6.79 -2.77 12.45
C ASP A 73 6.44 -3.85 11.39
N GLU A 74 7.43 -4.63 10.96
CA GLU A 74 7.25 -5.68 9.95
C GLU A 74 6.19 -6.73 10.34
N ASN A 75 6.11 -7.13 11.61
CA ASN A 75 5.08 -8.07 12.08
C ASN A 75 3.70 -7.42 12.11
N GLY A 76 3.62 -6.14 12.48
CA GLY A 76 2.37 -5.37 12.45
C GLY A 76 1.77 -5.32 11.05
N ILE A 77 2.60 -5.07 10.03
CA ILE A 77 2.17 -5.06 8.62
C ILE A 77 1.66 -6.44 8.20
N ALA A 78 2.42 -7.50 8.46
CA ALA A 78 2.03 -8.86 8.11
C ALA A 78 0.68 -9.26 8.76
N ARG A 79 0.48 -8.90 10.03
CA ARG A 79 -0.78 -9.16 10.76
C ARG A 79 -1.97 -8.39 10.18
N ALA A 80 -1.79 -7.11 9.88
CA ALA A 80 -2.86 -6.29 9.31
C ALA A 80 -3.32 -6.81 7.94
N LEU A 81 -2.38 -7.34 7.14
CA LEU A 81 -2.69 -7.90 5.82
C LEU A 81 -3.30 -9.30 5.91
N ALA A 82 -2.82 -10.15 6.82
CA ALA A 82 -3.43 -11.47 7.07
C ALA A 82 -4.90 -11.36 7.53
N ALA A 83 -5.28 -10.26 8.18
CA ALA A 83 -6.66 -9.99 8.58
C ALA A 83 -7.59 -9.67 7.39
N GLN A 84 -7.05 -9.22 6.24
CA GLN A 84 -7.83 -8.94 5.02
C GLN A 84 -8.14 -10.20 4.21
N GLU A 85 -7.40 -11.30 4.38
CA GLU A 85 -7.63 -12.56 3.64
C GLU A 85 -8.77 -13.44 4.21
N LYS A 86 -9.42 -13.01 5.31
CA LYS A 86 -10.51 -13.75 5.97
C LYS A 86 -11.92 -13.18 5.70
N GLY A 87 -12.07 -12.29 4.73
CA GLY A 87 -13.35 -11.70 4.32
C GLY A 87 -13.99 -12.45 3.16
#